data_AF-A0A7V3MMJ1-F1
#
_entry.id   AF-A0A7V3MMJ1-F1
#
_cell.length_a   1.000
_cell.length_b   1.000
_cell.length_c   1.000
_cell.angle_alpha   90.00
_cell.angle_beta   90.00
_cell.angle_gamma   90.00
#
_symmetry.space_group_name_H-M   'P 1'
#
loop_
_entity.id
_entity.type
_entity.pdbx_description
1 polymer ?
#
loop_
_entity_poly.entity_id
_entity_poly.type
_entity_poly.pdbx_seq_one_letter_code
_entity_poly.pdbx_strand_id
1 'polypeptide(L)'
;MYARVVVDAGATSSIDSLTYEIPDGLAGRIGVGSCVLVPLRSGQAVGYVIGIEETSPVASTRPIIAELENPVRLKPDLRRLAEWISARYLCPQARVEAAMLPEVAHWKVQARVEIAERKAEAKEPTLVRPGHLVPYAASSHLQPTPKLTRAEAELAAKIAAAEGGATIEGLGGNRDSVVRLIRQLEKKGVVRRTWKLIPPGGRPRVLRGVRLTERSGDAPECSDVELTDKQLAALSLIRSIGGDVSIVELTQRYGLTWSPIAALIKKGLLQEITMTFRRSPAFARINQSRVALTQDQQYAVDEITSAMQSGQYRGHLLFGVTASGKTEVYLRCIERALEAGRTSLVLLPEIALTTQVMNIFKSRLGDAVAVLH
;
A
#
# COMPACT_ATOMS: atom_id res chain seq x y z
N MET A 1 15.09 -5.38 -26.20
CA MET A 1 14.73 -4.20 -25.39
C MET A 1 15.41 -4.33 -24.03
N TYR A 2 15.98 -3.25 -23.52
CA TYR A 2 16.77 -3.23 -22.29
C TYR A 2 16.22 -2.21 -21.30
N ALA A 3 16.35 -2.51 -20.01
CA ALA A 3 15.98 -1.63 -18.93
C ALA A 3 17.21 -1.22 -18.13
N ARG A 4 17.34 0.07 -17.84
CA ARG A 4 18.23 0.55 -16.78
C ARG A 4 17.50 0.44 -15.46
N VAL A 5 18.09 -0.26 -14.51
CA VAL A 5 17.49 -0.55 -13.20
C VAL A 5 18.38 -0.04 -12.09
N VAL A 6 17.80 0.73 -11.18
CA VAL A 6 18.44 1.07 -9.90
C VAL A 6 18.08 0.00 -8.90
N VAL A 7 19.08 -0.66 -8.34
CA VAL A 7 18.88 -1.79 -7.44
C VAL A 7 18.95 -1.29 -5.99
N ASP A 8 17.95 -1.65 -5.20
CA ASP A 8 17.94 -1.42 -3.75
C ASP A 8 18.82 -2.47 -3.06
N ALA A 9 20.13 -2.34 -3.27
CA ALA A 9 21.16 -3.20 -2.71
C ALA A 9 21.80 -2.52 -1.49
N GLY A 10 21.00 -2.37 -0.42
CA GLY A 10 21.44 -2.01 0.94
C GLY A 10 22.67 -1.09 1.05
N ALA A 11 22.44 0.21 1.19
CA ALA A 11 23.38 1.25 1.65
C ALA A 11 24.79 1.35 1.02
N THR A 12 25.21 0.51 0.07
CA THR A 12 26.63 0.43 -0.32
C THR A 12 26.95 0.32 -1.82
N SER A 13 25.98 0.24 -2.74
CA SER A 13 26.35 0.23 -4.17
C SER A 13 26.48 1.65 -4.73
N SER A 14 27.72 2.04 -5.02
CA SER A 14 28.15 3.20 -5.81
C SER A 14 27.72 3.17 -7.29
N ILE A 15 26.78 2.30 -7.66
CA ILE A 15 26.44 2.01 -9.06
C ILE A 15 25.21 2.83 -9.46
N ASP A 16 25.39 3.67 -10.47
CA ASP A 16 24.38 4.58 -11.01
C ASP A 16 23.17 3.85 -11.62
N SER A 17 23.33 2.65 -12.17
CA SER A 17 22.25 1.72 -12.54
C SER A 17 22.87 0.49 -13.19
N LEU A 18 22.11 -0.60 -13.28
CA LEU A 18 22.50 -1.80 -13.99
C LEU A 18 21.57 -2.02 -15.18
N THR A 19 22.12 -2.47 -16.30
CA THR A 19 21.33 -2.77 -17.51
C THR A 19 20.90 -4.23 -17.51
N TYR A 20 19.61 -4.46 -17.68
CA TYR A 20 19.00 -5.78 -17.78
C TYR A 20 18.21 -5.91 -19.08
N GLU A 21 18.13 -7.13 -19.60
CA GLU A 21 17.27 -7.46 -20.72
C GLU A 21 15.81 -7.57 -20.25
N ILE A 22 14.87 -7.02 -21.03
CA ILE A 22 13.43 -7.21 -20.81
C ILE A 22 13.00 -8.43 -21.66
N PRO A 23 12.62 -9.56 -21.03
CA PRO A 23 12.10 -10.72 -21.76
C PRO A 23 10.79 -10.41 -22.48
N ASP A 24 10.52 -11.04 -23.62
CA ASP A 24 9.31 -10.84 -24.43
C ASP A 24 8.01 -11.01 -23.63
N GLY A 25 7.96 -11.96 -22.69
CA GLY A 25 6.79 -12.18 -21.83
C GLY A 25 6.51 -11.05 -20.83
N LEU A 26 7.47 -10.16 -20.61
CA LEU A 26 7.35 -8.96 -19.78
C LEU A 26 7.32 -7.66 -20.62
N ALA A 27 7.58 -7.76 -21.92
CA ALA A 27 7.47 -6.64 -22.85
C ALA A 27 6.03 -6.09 -22.84
N GLY A 28 5.90 -4.77 -22.70
CA GLY A 28 4.61 -4.07 -22.58
C GLY A 28 4.05 -3.97 -21.15
N ARG A 29 4.53 -4.78 -20.20
CA ARG A 29 4.18 -4.65 -18.77
C ARG A 29 5.18 -3.77 -18.02
N ILE A 30 6.46 -3.96 -18.33
CA ILE A 30 7.55 -3.18 -17.76
C ILE A 30 7.63 -1.81 -18.44
N GLY A 31 7.48 -0.76 -17.64
CA GLY A 31 7.65 0.63 -18.04
C GLY A 31 8.65 1.34 -17.13
N VAL A 32 9.00 2.58 -17.46
CA VAL A 32 9.77 3.42 -16.53
C VAL A 32 8.95 3.63 -15.25
N GLY A 33 9.58 3.42 -14.09
CA GLY A 33 8.96 3.37 -12.78
C GLY A 33 8.45 1.99 -12.35
N SER A 34 8.47 0.97 -13.23
CA SER A 34 8.14 -0.41 -12.82
C SER A 34 9.15 -0.92 -11.81
N CYS A 35 8.66 -1.62 -10.78
CA CYS A 35 9.50 -2.32 -9.84
C CYS A 35 9.68 -3.77 -10.28
N VAL A 36 10.93 -4.23 -10.23
CA VAL A 36 11.37 -5.46 -10.85
C VAL A 36 12.25 -6.26 -9.92
N LEU A 37 12.17 -7.58 -10.02
CA LEU A 37 13.11 -8.50 -9.41
C LEU A 37 14.22 -8.78 -10.40
N VAL A 38 15.46 -8.50 -10.03
CA VAL A 38 16.63 -8.65 -10.90
C VAL A 38 17.69 -9.58 -10.29
N PRO A 39 18.42 -10.35 -11.12
CA PRO A 39 19.49 -11.20 -10.64
C PRO A 39 20.74 -10.37 -10.34
N LEU A 40 21.38 -10.64 -9.20
CA LEU A 40 22.71 -10.16 -8.85
C LEU A 40 23.73 -11.30 -8.86
N ARG A 41 25.02 -10.99 -8.68
CA ARG A 41 26.08 -12.01 -8.62
C ARG A 41 25.83 -13.05 -7.51
N SER A 42 25.34 -12.61 -6.37
CA SER A 42 25.11 -13.42 -5.17
C SER A 42 23.64 -13.41 -4.71
N GLY A 43 22.69 -13.55 -5.64
CA GLY A 43 21.27 -13.68 -5.31
C GLY A 43 20.36 -12.88 -6.23
N GLN A 44 19.27 -12.37 -5.66
CA GLN A 44 18.28 -11.56 -6.35
C GLN A 44 18.04 -10.29 -5.52
N ALA A 45 17.72 -9.19 -6.19
CA ALA A 45 17.41 -7.93 -5.54
C ALA A 45 16.22 -7.24 -6.21
N VAL A 46 15.56 -6.40 -5.43
CA VAL A 46 14.49 -5.53 -5.91
C VAL A 46 15.14 -4.28 -6.52
N GLY A 47 14.61 -3.83 -7.65
CA GLY A 47 15.05 -2.60 -8.28
C GLY A 47 13.92 -1.89 -9.01
N TYR A 48 14.21 -0.67 -9.47
CA TYR A 48 13.26 0.17 -10.18
C TYR A 48 13.79 0.55 -11.55
N VAL A 49 12.95 0.43 -12.56
CA VAL A 49 13.30 0.78 -13.94
C VAL A 49 13.31 2.31 -14.08
N ILE A 50 14.45 2.87 -14.46
CA ILE A 50 14.64 4.32 -14.62
C ILE A 50 14.73 4.76 -16.08
N GLY A 51 14.90 3.80 -17.00
CA GLY A 51 14.96 4.04 -18.44
C GLY A 51 14.78 2.74 -19.21
N ILE A 52 14.27 2.86 -20.44
CA ILE A 52 14.14 1.76 -21.39
C ILE A 52 14.88 2.16 -22.67
N GLU A 53 15.70 1.26 -23.17
CA GLU A 53 16.59 1.48 -24.32
C GLU A 53 16.43 0.31 -25.31
N GLU A 54 16.55 0.58 -26.61
CA GLU A 54 16.47 -0.47 -27.64
C GLU A 54 17.77 -1.28 -27.71
N THR A 55 18.91 -0.63 -27.49
CA THR A 55 20.25 -1.21 -27.53
C THR A 55 20.86 -1.26 -26.14
N SER A 56 21.70 -2.27 -25.87
CA SER A 56 22.43 -2.34 -24.60
C SER A 56 23.80 -1.66 -24.72
N PRO A 57 24.21 -0.84 -23.73
CA PRO A 57 25.57 -0.30 -23.66
C PRO A 57 26.62 -1.35 -23.26
N VAL A 58 26.21 -2.58 -22.91
CA VAL A 58 27.10 -3.65 -22.44
C VAL A 58 26.97 -4.92 -23.27
N ALA A 59 28.07 -5.65 -23.41
CA ALA A 59 28.12 -6.86 -24.24
C ALA A 59 27.33 -8.05 -23.67
N SER A 60 27.13 -8.11 -22.35
CA SER A 60 26.38 -9.18 -21.69
C SER A 60 25.42 -8.61 -20.67
N THR A 61 24.15 -8.99 -20.78
CA THR A 61 23.09 -8.63 -19.85
C THR A 61 22.46 -9.89 -19.27
N ARG A 62 21.79 -9.73 -18.12
CA ARG A 62 20.93 -10.76 -17.55
C ARG A 62 19.47 -10.34 -17.74
N PRO A 63 18.54 -11.28 -17.89
CA PRO A 63 17.12 -10.95 -17.99
C PRO A 63 16.54 -10.52 -16.64
N ILE A 64 15.57 -9.61 -16.68
CA ILE A 64 14.69 -9.33 -15.54
C ILE A 64 13.92 -10.60 -15.17
N ILE A 65 13.85 -10.93 -13.87
CA ILE A 65 13.20 -12.16 -13.39
C ILE A 65 11.68 -11.99 -13.40
N ALA A 66 11.18 -10.87 -12.87
CA ALA A 66 9.76 -10.59 -12.78
C ALA A 66 9.49 -9.10 -12.58
N GLU A 67 8.33 -8.64 -13.05
CA GLU A 67 7.70 -7.43 -12.51
C GLU A 67 7.07 -7.77 -11.16
N LEU A 68 7.33 -6.96 -10.15
CA LEU A 68 6.72 -7.12 -8.82
C LEU A 68 5.44 -6.30 -8.77
N GLU A 69 4.35 -6.92 -8.32
CA GLU A 69 3.08 -6.21 -8.12
C GLU A 69 3.19 -5.21 -6.97
N ASN A 70 2.85 -3.96 -7.27
CA ASN A 70 2.64 -2.87 -6.32
C ASN A 70 3.85 -2.46 -5.43
N PRO A 71 4.95 -2.01 -6.05
CA PRO A 71 5.80 -0.99 -5.42
C PRO A 71 5.57 0.38 -6.07
N VAL A 72 5.73 1.44 -5.29
CA VAL A 72 5.41 2.84 -5.65
C VAL A 72 6.06 3.20 -6.98
N ARG A 73 5.26 3.59 -7.99
CA ARG A 73 5.78 4.17 -9.24
C ARG A 73 6.02 5.66 -9.03
N LEU A 74 7.22 6.15 -9.36
CA LEU A 74 7.49 7.59 -9.38
C LEU A 74 6.64 8.24 -10.46
N LYS A 75 5.76 9.17 -10.03
CA LYS A 75 4.96 9.98 -10.96
C LYS A 75 5.87 10.82 -11.86
N PRO A 76 5.43 11.18 -13.08
CA PRO A 76 6.22 12.02 -13.99
C PRO A 76 6.75 13.32 -13.35
N ASP A 77 5.96 13.94 -12.47
CA ASP A 77 6.36 15.17 -11.78
C ASP A 77 7.54 14.96 -10.82
N LEU A 78 7.56 13.82 -10.11
CA LEU A 78 8.68 13.47 -9.24
C LEU A 78 9.94 13.13 -10.04
N ARG A 79 9.78 12.55 -11.24
CA ARG A 79 10.91 12.31 -12.15
C ARG A 79 11.51 13.61 -12.66
N ARG A 80 10.67 14.58 -13.03
CA ARG A 80 11.14 15.94 -13.39
C ARG A 80 11.86 16.61 -12.23
N LEU A 81 11.36 16.44 -11.01
CA LEU A 81 12.06 16.92 -9.81
C LEU A 81 13.41 16.20 -9.63
N ALA A 82 13.48 14.88 -9.85
CA ALA A 82 14.72 14.12 -9.72
C ALA A 82 15.77 14.56 -10.75
N GLU A 83 15.35 14.81 -11.99
CA GLU A 83 16.18 15.38 -13.05
C GLU A 83 16.71 16.76 -12.66
N TRP A 84 15.84 17.64 -12.15
CA TRP A 84 16.24 18.96 -11.66
C TRP A 84 17.26 18.88 -10.51
N ILE A 85 17.03 18.01 -9.52
CA ILE A 85 17.97 17.79 -8.40
C ILE A 85 19.31 17.28 -8.93
N SER A 86 19.28 16.29 -9.82
CA SER A 86 20.48 15.71 -10.43
C SER A 86 21.32 16.76 -11.14
N ALA A 87 20.69 17.57 -11.99
CA ALA A 87 21.37 18.66 -12.70
C ALA A 87 21.87 19.76 -11.75
N ARG A 88 21.06 20.13 -10.74
CA ARG A 88 21.37 21.24 -9.82
C ARG A 88 22.51 20.91 -8.85
N TYR A 89 22.52 19.68 -8.34
CA TYR A 89 23.44 19.22 -7.30
C TYR A 89 24.53 18.29 -7.84
N LEU A 90 24.61 18.10 -9.16
CA LEU A 90 25.64 17.31 -9.85
C LEU A 90 25.76 15.89 -9.29
N CYS A 91 24.62 15.26 -9.02
CA CYS A 91 24.54 13.90 -8.50
C CYS A 91 23.81 12.97 -9.48
N PRO A 92 24.07 11.66 -9.46
CA PRO A 92 23.40 10.73 -10.36
C PRO A 92 21.88 10.73 -10.16
N GLN A 93 21.11 10.92 -11.24
CA GLN A 93 19.64 10.93 -11.19
C GLN A 93 19.06 9.67 -10.53
N ALA A 94 19.65 8.53 -10.83
CA ALA A 94 19.30 7.25 -10.22
C ALA A 94 19.35 7.24 -8.68
N ARG A 95 20.35 7.91 -8.10
CA ARG A 95 20.48 8.04 -6.64
C ARG A 95 19.36 8.90 -6.07
N VAL A 96 18.97 9.94 -6.78
CA VAL A 96 17.84 10.80 -6.40
C VAL A 96 16.53 10.03 -6.48
N GLU A 97 16.30 9.31 -7.58
CA GLU A 97 15.09 8.49 -7.77
C GLU A 97 15.00 7.38 -6.72
N ALA A 98 16.12 6.73 -6.39
CA ALA A 98 16.18 5.77 -5.29
C ALA A 98 15.80 6.40 -3.94
N ALA A 99 16.28 7.60 -3.63
CA ALA A 99 15.96 8.30 -2.39
C ALA A 99 14.49 8.76 -2.31
N MET A 100 13.80 8.94 -3.44
CA MET A 100 12.36 9.25 -3.48
C MET A 100 11.48 8.01 -3.28
N LEU A 101 12.05 6.82 -3.43
CA LEU A 101 11.33 5.56 -3.34
C LEU A 101 11.39 5.03 -1.90
N PRO A 102 10.36 4.28 -1.45
CA PRO A 102 10.43 3.60 -0.17
C PRO A 102 11.60 2.61 -0.18
N GLU A 103 12.36 2.55 0.92
CA GLU A 103 13.31 1.47 1.13
C GLU A 103 12.54 0.13 1.15
N VAL A 104 12.80 -0.71 0.15
CA VAL A 104 12.18 -2.04 0.00
C VAL A 104 13.19 -3.16 0.25
N ALA A 105 14.46 -2.83 0.49
CA ALA A 105 15.54 -3.78 0.78
C ALA A 105 15.22 -4.75 1.92
N HIS A 106 14.43 -4.31 2.90
CA HIS A 106 14.05 -5.11 4.06
C HIS A 106 12.73 -5.89 3.86
N TRP A 107 12.08 -5.77 2.69
CA TRP A 107 10.85 -6.48 2.36
C TRP A 107 11.20 -7.89 1.87
N LYS A 108 10.44 -8.90 2.30
CA LYS A 108 10.68 -10.28 1.89
C LYS A 108 10.08 -10.51 0.50
N VAL A 109 10.92 -10.89 -0.45
CA VAL A 109 10.49 -11.41 -1.75
C VAL A 109 10.05 -12.87 -1.56
N GLN A 110 8.77 -13.16 -1.72
CA GLN A 110 8.23 -14.51 -1.62
C GLN A 110 7.82 -15.03 -3.00
N ALA A 111 8.36 -16.19 -3.37
CA ALA A 111 7.93 -16.91 -4.55
C ALA A 111 6.55 -17.55 -4.32
N ARG A 112 5.65 -17.33 -5.28
CA ARG A 112 4.36 -18.00 -5.40
C ARG A 112 4.31 -18.78 -6.70
N VAL A 113 3.55 -19.86 -6.68
CA VAL A 113 3.27 -20.67 -7.85
C VAL A 113 1.78 -20.62 -8.09
N GLU A 114 1.39 -20.27 -9.30
CA GLU A 114 0.00 -20.18 -9.75
C GLU A 114 -0.21 -21.09 -10.94
N ILE A 115 -1.45 -21.53 -11.16
CA ILE A 115 -1.81 -22.21 -12.41
C ILE A 115 -1.67 -21.20 -13.55
N ALA A 116 -0.99 -21.60 -14.62
CA ALA A 116 -0.89 -20.77 -15.80
C ALA A 116 -2.29 -20.69 -16.45
N GLU A 117 -2.84 -19.48 -16.59
CA GLU A 117 -4.07 -19.29 -17.37
C GLU A 117 -3.82 -19.76 -18.80
N ARG A 118 -4.65 -20.70 -19.27
CA ARG A 118 -4.66 -21.10 -20.67
C ARG A 118 -5.14 -19.91 -21.48
N LYS A 119 -4.22 -19.19 -22.13
CA LYS A 119 -4.59 -18.28 -23.22
C LYS A 119 -5.27 -19.14 -24.29
N ALA A 120 -6.58 -18.97 -24.44
CA ALA A 120 -7.24 -19.36 -25.67
C ALA A 120 -6.67 -18.46 -26.77
N GLU A 121 -5.87 -19.01 -27.68
CA GLU A 121 -5.47 -18.29 -28.88
C GLU A 121 -6.75 -18.02 -29.69
N ALA A 122 -7.31 -16.81 -29.55
CA ALA A 122 -8.23 -16.30 -30.55
C ALA A 122 -7.41 -16.01 -31.80
N LYS A 123 -7.38 -16.95 -32.75
CA LYS A 123 -6.93 -16.63 -34.12
C LYS A 123 -7.83 -15.50 -34.63
N GLU A 124 -7.25 -14.34 -34.94
CA GLU A 124 -7.94 -13.31 -35.70
C GLU A 124 -8.46 -13.94 -37.01
N PRO A 125 -9.70 -13.66 -37.41
CA PRO A 125 -10.24 -14.17 -38.66
C PRO A 125 -9.40 -13.61 -39.81
N THR A 126 -8.63 -14.49 -40.46
CA THR A 126 -7.88 -14.15 -41.65
C THR A 126 -8.87 -13.91 -42.78
N LEU A 127 -8.88 -12.71 -43.38
CA LEU A 127 -9.63 -12.40 -44.59
C LEU A 127 -9.08 -13.24 -45.75
N VAL A 128 -9.74 -14.35 -46.08
CA VAL A 128 -9.29 -15.23 -47.19
C VAL A 128 -9.73 -14.72 -48.56
N ARG A 129 -10.67 -13.77 -48.67
CA ARG A 129 -11.03 -13.00 -49.89
C ARG A 129 -12.07 -11.91 -49.57
N PRO A 130 -12.23 -10.86 -50.41
CA PRO A 130 -13.29 -9.88 -50.22
C PRO A 130 -14.67 -10.54 -50.42
N GLY A 131 -15.52 -10.52 -49.39
CA GLY A 131 -16.97 -10.67 -49.57
C GLY A 131 -17.65 -11.97 -49.13
N HIS A 132 -17.04 -12.87 -48.36
CA HIS A 132 -17.77 -13.99 -47.74
C HIS A 132 -17.29 -14.26 -46.30
N LEU A 133 -18.15 -14.00 -45.31
CA LEU A 133 -18.02 -14.50 -43.95
C LEU A 133 -18.62 -15.90 -43.90
N VAL A 134 -17.79 -16.94 -43.68
CA VAL A 134 -18.27 -18.27 -43.32
C VAL A 134 -18.26 -18.36 -41.78
N PRO A 135 -19.33 -18.81 -41.10
CA PRO A 135 -19.27 -19.08 -39.68
C PRO A 135 -18.35 -20.30 -39.46
N TYR A 136 -17.10 -20.07 -39.06
CA TYR A 136 -16.23 -21.15 -38.65
C TYR A 136 -16.71 -21.66 -37.28
N ALA A 137 -17.28 -22.86 -37.26
CA ALA A 137 -17.58 -23.57 -36.03
C ALA A 137 -16.29 -23.65 -35.20
N ALA A 138 -16.35 -23.15 -33.96
CA ALA A 138 -15.25 -23.14 -33.01
C ALA A 138 -14.75 -24.58 -32.77
N SER A 139 -13.78 -25.00 -33.58
CA SER A 139 -12.97 -26.17 -33.30
C SER A 139 -12.08 -25.75 -32.15
N SER A 140 -12.47 -26.13 -30.93
CA SER A 140 -11.64 -26.00 -29.73
C SER A 140 -10.40 -26.86 -29.91
N HIS A 141 -9.38 -26.30 -30.56
CA HIS A 141 -8.02 -26.80 -30.48
C HIS A 141 -7.51 -26.56 -29.06
N LEU A 142 -8.05 -27.31 -28.09
CA LEU A 142 -7.39 -27.54 -26.82
C LEU A 142 -6.05 -28.20 -27.16
N GLN A 143 -4.95 -27.49 -26.91
CA GLN A 143 -3.63 -28.12 -26.89
C GLN A 143 -3.72 -29.40 -26.04
N PRO A 144 -3.04 -30.50 -26.44
CA PRO A 144 -3.10 -31.76 -25.72
C PRO A 144 -2.75 -31.51 -24.25
N THR A 145 -3.62 -31.95 -23.35
CA THR A 145 -3.36 -31.89 -21.90
C THR A 145 -1.99 -32.51 -21.65
N PRO A 146 -1.02 -31.77 -21.07
CA PRO A 146 0.31 -32.30 -20.85
C PRO A 146 0.19 -33.57 -20.00
N LYS A 147 0.88 -34.64 -20.40
CA LYS A 147 0.91 -35.88 -19.62
C LYS A 147 1.59 -35.59 -18.28
N LEU A 148 0.78 -35.56 -17.22
CA LEU A 148 1.21 -35.32 -15.85
C LEU A 148 1.35 -36.66 -15.13
N THR A 149 2.43 -36.82 -14.39
CA THR A 149 2.58 -37.90 -13.42
C THR A 149 1.61 -37.68 -12.25
N ARG A 150 1.33 -38.74 -11.48
CA ARG A 150 0.45 -38.65 -10.31
C ARG A 150 0.92 -37.56 -9.32
N ALA A 151 2.22 -37.48 -9.06
CA ALA A 151 2.80 -36.47 -8.18
C ALA A 151 2.68 -35.04 -8.72
N GLU A 152 2.84 -34.85 -10.04
CA GLU A 152 2.66 -33.55 -10.69
C GLU A 152 1.20 -33.09 -10.68
N ALA A 153 0.25 -34.00 -10.91
CA ALA A 153 -1.18 -33.71 -10.87
C ALA A 153 -1.66 -33.37 -9.45
N GLU A 154 -1.22 -34.11 -8.44
CA GLU A 154 -1.51 -33.83 -7.03
C GLU A 154 -0.97 -32.46 -6.61
N LEU A 155 0.24 -32.10 -7.06
CA LEU A 155 0.83 -30.79 -6.76
C LEU A 155 0.09 -29.65 -7.48
N ALA A 156 -0.26 -29.83 -8.75
CA ALA A 156 -1.03 -28.85 -9.51
C ALA A 156 -2.42 -28.61 -8.88
N ALA A 157 -3.11 -29.66 -8.41
CA ALA A 157 -4.38 -29.52 -7.72
C ALA A 157 -4.27 -28.72 -6.42
N LYS A 158 -3.20 -28.95 -5.63
CA LYS A 158 -2.91 -28.15 -4.42
C LYS A 158 -2.65 -26.68 -4.74
N ILE A 159 -1.97 -26.39 -5.84
CA ILE A 159 -1.71 -25.02 -6.31
C ILE A 159 -3.02 -24.35 -6.77
N ALA A 160 -3.88 -25.08 -7.49
CA ALA A 160 -5.17 -24.58 -7.96
C ALA A 160 -6.15 -24.28 -6.81
N ALA A 161 -6.09 -25.06 -5.73
CA ALA A 161 -6.90 -24.87 -4.53
C ALA A 161 -6.46 -23.67 -3.66
N ALA A 162 -5.25 -23.12 -3.87
CA ALA A 162 -4.75 -21.97 -3.13
C ALA A 162 -5.17 -20.67 -3.82
N GLU A 163 -6.12 -19.94 -3.22
CA GLU A 163 -6.52 -18.60 -3.70
C GLU A 163 -5.30 -17.65 -3.74
N GLY A 164 -4.98 -17.13 -4.94
CA GLY A 164 -3.87 -16.19 -5.14
C GLY A 164 -2.47 -16.84 -5.13
N GLY A 165 -2.39 -18.14 -5.41
CA GLY A 165 -1.15 -18.91 -5.59
C GLY A 165 -0.58 -19.51 -4.31
N ALA A 166 0.12 -20.63 -4.45
CA ALA A 166 0.71 -21.36 -3.33
C ALA A 166 2.18 -20.97 -3.10
N THR A 167 2.61 -20.94 -1.83
CA THR A 167 4.02 -20.76 -1.47
C THR A 167 4.73 -22.13 -1.39
N ILE A 168 6.04 -22.17 -1.67
CA ILE A 168 6.82 -23.43 -1.60
C ILE A 168 6.73 -24.06 -0.20
N GLU A 169 6.71 -23.22 0.85
CA GLU A 169 6.58 -23.66 2.25
C GLU A 169 5.16 -24.15 2.57
N GLY A 170 4.13 -23.60 1.93
CA GLY A 170 2.72 -23.97 2.15
C GLY A 170 2.29 -25.24 1.41
N LEU A 171 3.06 -25.72 0.44
CA LEU A 171 2.74 -26.91 -0.36
C LEU A 171 3.04 -28.24 0.36
N GLY A 172 3.81 -28.19 1.46
CA GLY A 172 4.17 -29.34 2.29
C GLY A 172 5.11 -30.35 1.62
N GLY A 173 5.87 -31.09 2.44
CA GLY A 173 6.84 -32.10 1.97
C GLY A 173 8.29 -31.60 1.86
N ASN A 174 9.16 -32.42 1.27
CA ASN A 174 10.58 -32.08 1.12
C ASN A 174 10.76 -30.96 0.08
N ARG A 175 11.38 -29.85 0.50
CA ARG A 175 11.61 -28.64 -0.29
C ARG A 175 12.24 -28.93 -1.65
N ASP A 176 13.26 -29.79 -1.73
CA ASP A 176 13.98 -30.06 -2.97
C ASP A 176 13.13 -30.84 -3.97
N SER A 177 12.25 -31.72 -3.47
CA SER A 177 11.33 -32.50 -4.30
C SER A 177 10.22 -31.62 -4.87
N VAL A 178 9.64 -30.74 -4.03
CA VAL A 178 8.62 -29.76 -4.45
C VAL A 178 9.19 -28.80 -5.49
N VAL A 179 10.39 -28.26 -5.27
CA VAL A 179 11.08 -27.37 -6.22
C VAL A 179 11.33 -28.06 -7.57
N ARG A 180 11.72 -29.34 -7.55
CA ARG A 180 11.92 -30.14 -8.77
C ARG A 180 10.63 -30.32 -9.56
N LEU A 181 9.53 -30.66 -8.88
CA LEU A 181 8.21 -30.82 -9.50
C LEU A 181 7.67 -29.51 -10.07
N ILE A 182 7.84 -28.39 -9.36
CA ILE A 182 7.48 -27.06 -9.87
C ILE A 182 8.22 -26.77 -11.18
N ARG A 183 9.54 -27.01 -11.25
CA ARG A 183 10.32 -26.80 -12.49
C ARG A 183 9.83 -27.67 -13.65
N GLN A 184 9.40 -28.91 -13.37
CA GLN A 184 8.83 -29.80 -14.39
C GLN A 184 7.48 -29.28 -14.88
N LEU A 185 6.62 -28.82 -13.97
CA LEU A 185 5.32 -28.22 -14.29
C LEU A 185 5.47 -26.89 -15.05
N GLU A 186 6.46 -26.05 -14.72
CA GLU A 186 6.80 -24.82 -15.45
C GLU A 186 7.23 -25.15 -16.88
N LYS A 187 8.10 -26.15 -17.06
CA LYS A 187 8.54 -26.60 -18.40
C LYS A 187 7.38 -27.16 -19.23
N LYS A 188 6.36 -27.71 -18.59
CA LYS A 188 5.11 -28.18 -19.21
C LYS A 188 4.06 -27.07 -19.39
N GLY A 189 4.34 -25.85 -18.95
CA GLY A 189 3.42 -24.70 -19.06
C GLY A 189 2.17 -24.80 -18.18
N VAL A 190 2.17 -25.67 -17.17
CA VAL A 190 0.99 -25.90 -16.30
C VAL A 190 0.93 -24.89 -15.16
N VAL A 191 2.10 -24.48 -14.66
CA VAL A 191 2.22 -23.50 -13.58
C VAL A 191 3.15 -22.38 -14.00
N ARG A 192 2.92 -21.20 -13.45
CA ARG A 192 3.81 -20.05 -13.58
C ARG A 192 4.28 -19.64 -12.19
N ARG A 193 5.50 -19.13 -12.10
CA ARG A 193 6.02 -18.54 -10.86
C ARG A 193 5.77 -17.05 -10.85
N THR A 194 5.08 -16.59 -9.82
CA THR A 194 4.88 -15.18 -9.52
C THR A 194 5.70 -14.82 -8.29
N TRP A 195 6.00 -13.53 -8.14
CA TRP A 195 6.79 -13.03 -7.03
C TRP A 195 6.00 -11.94 -6.34
N LYS A 196 5.82 -12.07 -5.02
CA LYS A 196 5.11 -11.08 -4.22
C LYS A 196 6.07 -10.46 -3.22
N LEU A 197 6.06 -9.13 -3.14
CA LEU A 197 6.83 -8.39 -2.16
C LEU A 197 6.02 -8.29 -0.86
N ILE A 198 6.62 -8.68 0.26
CA ILE A 198 5.97 -8.67 1.57
C ILE A 198 6.68 -7.63 2.46
N PRO A 199 6.00 -6.54 2.84
CA PRO A 199 6.59 -5.53 3.72
C PRO A 199 6.96 -6.13 5.08
N PRO A 200 7.93 -5.52 5.81
CA PRO A 200 8.31 -5.90 7.17
C PRO A 200 7.19 -5.51 8.16
N GLY A 201 6.08 -6.21 8.09
CA GLY A 201 4.97 -6.10 9.02
C GLY A 201 4.57 -7.51 9.35
N GLY A 202 5.03 -8.01 10.49
CA GLY A 202 4.47 -9.24 11.07
C GLY A 202 2.95 -9.15 11.08
N ARG A 203 2.28 -10.30 10.90
CA ARG A 203 0.81 -10.42 10.86
C ARG A 203 0.14 -9.32 11.68
N PRO A 204 -0.78 -8.52 11.10
CA PRO A 204 -1.39 -7.41 11.81
C PRO A 204 -1.84 -7.91 13.19
N ARG A 205 -1.38 -7.24 14.26
CA ARG A 205 -1.75 -7.67 15.61
C ARG A 205 -3.26 -7.59 15.70
N VAL A 206 -3.86 -8.76 15.87
CA VAL A 206 -5.29 -8.90 16.06
C VAL A 206 -5.56 -8.54 17.51
N LEU A 207 -6.35 -7.49 17.73
CA LEU A 207 -6.78 -7.07 19.06
C LEU A 207 -8.28 -7.30 19.19
N ARG A 208 -8.72 -7.64 20.40
CA ARG A 208 -10.15 -7.67 20.74
C ARG A 208 -10.63 -6.22 20.91
N GLY A 209 -11.73 -5.89 20.27
CA GLY A 209 -12.39 -4.59 20.36
C GLY A 209 -13.87 -4.73 20.67
N VAL A 210 -14.52 -3.60 20.90
CA VAL A 210 -15.96 -3.51 21.09
C VAL A 210 -16.54 -2.45 20.16
N ARG A 211 -17.72 -2.72 19.62
CA ARG A 211 -18.53 -1.82 18.80
C ARG A 211 -19.89 -1.62 19.46
N LEU A 212 -20.49 -0.46 19.29
CA LEU A 212 -21.89 -0.25 19.64
C LEU A 212 -22.80 -1.05 18.70
N THR A 213 -23.73 -1.81 19.25
CA THR A 213 -24.69 -2.56 18.44
C THR A 213 -25.53 -1.57 17.61
N GLU A 214 -25.47 -1.67 16.28
CA GLU A 214 -26.24 -0.79 15.38
C GLU A 214 -27.73 -1.08 15.48
N ARG A 215 -28.52 -0.01 15.44
CA ARG A 215 -29.98 -0.04 15.54
C ARG A 215 -30.57 -0.83 14.37
N SER A 216 -31.01 -2.05 14.63
CA SER A 216 -31.83 -2.83 13.72
C SER A 216 -32.98 -3.40 14.53
N GLY A 217 -34.20 -2.92 14.25
CA GLY A 217 -35.53 -3.46 14.63
C GLY A 217 -35.83 -3.81 16.09
N ASP A 218 -34.98 -4.65 16.70
CA ASP A 218 -35.13 -5.35 17.98
C ASP A 218 -34.06 -4.97 19.02
N ALA A 219 -33.30 -3.89 18.81
CA ALA A 219 -32.29 -3.46 19.78
C ALA A 219 -32.96 -2.82 21.02
N PRO A 220 -32.70 -3.31 22.25
CA PRO A 220 -33.32 -2.78 23.47
C PRO A 220 -32.99 -1.30 23.64
N GLU A 221 -33.96 -0.48 24.06
CA GLU A 221 -33.66 0.91 24.35
C GLU A 221 -32.68 0.97 25.54
N CYS A 222 -31.83 2.00 25.55
CA CYS A 222 -31.04 2.31 26.74
C CYS A 222 -31.96 2.59 27.96
N SER A 223 -33.24 2.89 27.71
CA SER A 223 -34.35 3.05 28.66
C SER A 223 -34.80 1.74 29.32
N ASP A 224 -34.61 0.59 28.69
CA ASP A 224 -35.23 -0.69 29.09
C ASP A 224 -34.29 -1.60 29.88
N VAL A 225 -33.05 -1.17 30.10
CA VAL A 225 -32.01 -1.98 30.75
C VAL A 225 -31.46 -1.23 31.95
N GLU A 226 -31.68 -1.75 33.16
CA GLU A 226 -31.06 -1.20 34.36
C GLU A 226 -29.53 -1.30 34.26
N LEU A 227 -28.85 -0.17 34.14
CA LEU A 227 -27.40 -0.07 34.07
C LEU A 227 -26.86 0.51 35.37
N THR A 228 -25.78 -0.08 35.89
CA THR A 228 -25.07 0.51 37.04
C THR A 228 -24.30 1.76 36.62
N ASP A 229 -23.96 2.65 37.56
CA ASP A 229 -23.21 3.89 37.28
C ASP A 229 -21.92 3.63 36.49
N LYS A 230 -21.22 2.53 36.79
CA LYS A 230 -20.00 2.12 36.07
C LYS A 230 -20.29 1.64 34.64
N GLN A 231 -21.45 1.03 34.40
CA GLN A 231 -21.88 0.62 33.05
C GLN A 231 -22.35 1.83 32.23
N LEU A 232 -23.08 2.77 32.84
CA LEU A 232 -23.48 4.02 32.21
C LEU A 232 -22.27 4.86 31.81
N ALA A 233 -21.29 5.01 32.70
CA ALA A 233 -20.05 5.73 32.42
C ALA A 233 -19.23 5.07 31.30
N ALA A 234 -19.16 3.74 31.28
CA ALA A 234 -18.49 3.00 30.21
C ALA A 234 -19.20 3.18 28.86
N LEU A 235 -20.54 3.08 28.85
CA LEU A 235 -21.34 3.20 27.64
C LEU A 235 -21.33 4.63 27.08
N SER A 236 -21.42 5.65 27.95
CA SER A 236 -21.35 7.06 27.53
C SER A 236 -19.98 7.40 26.95
N LEU A 237 -18.91 6.88 27.56
CA LEU A 237 -17.56 7.03 27.05
C LEU A 237 -17.39 6.36 25.68
N ILE A 238 -17.82 5.11 25.52
CA ILE A 238 -17.74 4.40 24.23
C ILE A 238 -18.58 5.11 23.16
N ARG A 239 -19.77 5.62 23.51
CA ARG A 239 -20.59 6.48 22.63
C ARG A 239 -19.89 7.78 22.24
N SER A 240 -19.18 8.41 23.17
CA SER A 240 -18.44 9.65 22.91
C SER A 240 -17.22 9.44 22.00
N ILE A 241 -16.58 8.27 22.07
CA ILE A 241 -15.45 7.90 21.20
C ILE A 241 -15.96 7.65 19.78
N GLY A 242 -17.06 6.88 19.66
CA GLY A 242 -17.67 6.53 18.37
C GLY A 242 -16.86 5.48 17.59
N GLY A 243 -17.56 4.61 16.86
CA GLY A 243 -16.93 3.55 16.06
C GLY A 243 -16.40 2.38 16.90
N ASP A 244 -15.39 1.70 16.35
CA ASP A 244 -14.78 0.49 16.92
C ASP A 244 -13.66 0.84 17.89
N VAL A 245 -13.71 0.33 19.12
CA VAL A 245 -12.73 0.68 20.16
C VAL A 245 -12.00 -0.55 20.69
N SER A 246 -10.68 -0.49 20.80
CA SER A 246 -9.86 -1.56 21.37
C SER A 246 -10.09 -1.71 22.88
N ILE A 247 -10.23 -2.94 23.37
CA ILE A 247 -10.33 -3.21 24.82
C ILE A 247 -9.05 -2.77 25.56
N VAL A 248 -7.89 -2.88 24.89
CA VAL A 248 -6.61 -2.41 25.45
C VAL A 248 -6.62 -0.90 25.63
N GLU A 249 -7.21 -0.16 24.69
CA GLU A 249 -7.30 1.29 24.79
C GLU A 249 -8.28 1.71 25.90
N LEU A 250 -9.44 1.05 26.00
CA LEU A 250 -10.42 1.29 27.06
C LEU A 250 -9.81 1.09 28.46
N THR A 251 -9.01 0.03 28.62
CA THR A 251 -8.39 -0.28 29.93
C THR A 251 -7.20 0.62 30.25
N GLN A 252 -6.26 0.81 29.32
CA GLN A 252 -5.02 1.54 29.60
C GLN A 252 -5.20 3.06 29.61
N ARG A 253 -6.05 3.61 28.72
CA ARG A 253 -6.17 5.05 28.54
C ARG A 253 -7.29 5.66 29.37
N TYR A 254 -8.39 4.94 29.51
CA TYR A 254 -9.59 5.45 30.17
C TYR A 254 -9.85 4.76 31.52
N GLY A 255 -8.98 3.84 31.94
CA GLY A 255 -9.07 3.19 33.24
C GLY A 255 -10.30 2.28 33.41
N LEU A 256 -10.95 1.90 32.31
CA LEU A 256 -12.09 0.99 32.36
C LEU A 256 -11.63 -0.41 32.72
N THR A 257 -12.40 -1.09 33.57
CA THR A 257 -12.18 -2.51 33.85
C THR A 257 -12.99 -3.37 32.87
N TRP A 258 -12.59 -4.64 32.69
CA TRP A 258 -13.30 -5.56 31.79
C TRP A 258 -14.75 -5.83 32.22
N SER A 259 -15.04 -5.79 33.52
CA SER A 259 -16.35 -6.18 34.08
C SER A 259 -17.53 -5.34 33.55
N PRO A 260 -17.50 -3.99 33.56
CA PRO A 260 -18.52 -3.17 32.91
C PRO A 260 -18.68 -3.45 31.41
N ILE A 261 -17.57 -3.66 30.69
CA ILE A 261 -17.57 -3.92 29.25
C ILE A 261 -18.24 -5.28 28.95
N ALA A 262 -17.87 -6.33 29.68
CA ALA A 262 -18.46 -7.66 29.54
C ALA A 262 -19.96 -7.66 29.87
N ALA A 263 -20.38 -6.91 30.88
CA ALA A 263 -21.79 -6.77 31.22
C ALA A 263 -22.59 -6.06 30.12
N LEU A 264 -22.02 -5.02 29.50
CA LEU A 264 -22.64 -4.33 28.36
C LEU A 264 -22.72 -5.22 27.11
N ILE A 265 -21.72 -6.09 26.88
CA ILE A 265 -21.77 -7.11 25.81
C ILE A 265 -22.91 -8.11 26.08
N LYS A 266 -23.00 -8.63 27.32
CA LYS A 266 -24.06 -9.57 27.72
C LYS A 266 -25.45 -8.96 27.60
N LYS A 267 -25.58 -7.66 27.85
CA LYS A 267 -26.82 -6.88 27.72
C LYS A 267 -27.13 -6.49 26.26
N GLY A 268 -26.32 -6.90 25.29
CA GLY A 268 -26.54 -6.63 23.86
C GLY A 268 -26.27 -5.18 23.44
N LEU A 269 -25.74 -4.34 24.33
CA LEU A 269 -25.46 -2.93 24.05
C LEU A 269 -24.10 -2.72 23.36
N LEU A 270 -23.20 -3.70 23.49
CA LEU A 270 -21.92 -3.77 22.79
C LEU A 270 -21.77 -5.12 22.09
N GLN A 271 -21.15 -5.11 20.91
CA GLN A 271 -20.72 -6.29 20.20
C GLN A 271 -19.21 -6.44 20.31
N GLU A 272 -18.74 -7.64 20.67
CA GLU A 272 -17.32 -7.94 20.61
C GLU A 272 -16.88 -8.17 19.16
N ILE A 273 -15.81 -7.50 18.75
CA ILE A 273 -15.27 -7.57 17.40
C ILE A 273 -13.77 -7.83 17.41
N THR A 274 -13.29 -8.38 16.30
CA THR A 274 -11.87 -8.62 16.07
C THR A 274 -11.33 -7.49 15.20
N MET A 275 -10.34 -6.74 15.71
CA MET A 275 -9.76 -5.59 15.01
C MET A 275 -8.33 -5.87 14.58
N THR A 276 -8.00 -5.56 13.32
CA THR A 276 -6.61 -5.55 12.84
C THR A 276 -5.95 -4.22 13.15
N PHE A 277 -4.97 -4.21 14.06
CA PHE A 277 -4.24 -3.01 14.43
C PHE A 277 -3.24 -2.62 13.34
N ARG A 278 -3.54 -1.57 12.57
CA ARG A 278 -2.50 -0.81 11.87
C ARG A 278 -1.85 0.12 12.89
N ARG A 279 -0.53 0.32 12.82
CA ARG A 279 0.21 1.30 13.65
C ARG A 279 -0.21 2.73 13.26
N SER A 280 -1.42 3.12 13.63
CA SER A 280 -1.75 4.49 13.96
C SER A 280 -2.09 4.42 15.45
N PRO A 281 -1.27 5.00 16.34
CA PRO A 281 -1.66 5.05 17.74
C PRO A 281 -3.01 5.77 17.77
N ALA A 282 -4.04 5.08 18.25
CA ALA A 282 -5.34 5.67 18.44
C ALA A 282 -5.15 6.84 19.40
N PHE A 283 -5.40 8.06 18.93
CA PHE A 283 -5.42 9.25 19.76
C PHE A 283 -6.87 9.73 19.79
N ALA A 284 -7.42 9.87 21.00
CA ALA A 284 -8.76 10.39 21.21
C ALA A 284 -8.94 11.69 20.39
N ARG A 285 -10.03 11.79 19.62
CA ARG A 285 -10.44 13.04 19.00
C ARG A 285 -10.81 14.01 20.11
N ILE A 286 -9.82 14.75 20.60
CA ILE A 286 -10.07 15.88 21.48
C ILE A 286 -10.65 16.94 20.55
N ASN A 287 -11.97 17.09 20.57
CA ASN A 287 -12.69 18.13 19.85
C ASN A 287 -12.31 19.47 20.50
N GLN A 288 -11.14 20.00 20.15
CA GLN A 288 -10.74 21.33 20.59
C GLN A 288 -11.70 22.33 19.94
N SER A 289 -12.36 23.13 20.78
CA SER A 289 -13.24 24.20 20.34
C SER A 289 -12.49 25.10 19.33
N ARG A 290 -13.09 25.29 18.16
CA ARG A 290 -12.55 26.13 17.10
C ARG A 290 -12.29 27.54 17.65
N VAL A 291 -11.03 27.95 17.66
CA VAL A 291 -10.66 29.32 18.02
C VAL A 291 -11.11 30.25 16.89
N ALA A 292 -11.68 31.40 17.25
CA ALA A 292 -12.00 32.45 16.30
C ALA A 292 -10.71 33.08 15.77
N LEU A 293 -10.58 33.19 14.45
CA LEU A 293 -9.41 33.79 13.83
C LEU A 293 -9.41 35.31 14.06
N THR A 294 -8.23 35.89 14.24
CA THR A 294 -8.07 37.34 14.14
C THR A 294 -8.26 37.81 12.70
N GLN A 295 -8.41 39.12 12.48
CA GLN A 295 -8.53 39.68 11.13
C GLN A 295 -7.32 39.31 10.26
N ASP A 296 -6.10 39.41 10.79
CA ASP A 296 -4.87 39.07 10.06
C ASP A 296 -4.79 37.58 9.71
N GLN A 297 -5.21 36.71 10.64
CA GLN A 297 -5.23 35.27 10.41
C GLN A 297 -6.29 34.89 9.37
N GLN A 298 -7.47 35.50 9.44
CA GLN A 298 -8.55 35.30 8.48
C GLN A 298 -8.12 35.76 7.08
N TYR A 299 -7.51 36.94 6.97
CA TYR A 299 -6.94 37.44 5.73
C TYR A 299 -5.93 36.46 5.12
N ALA A 300 -4.99 35.93 5.92
CA ALA A 300 -4.02 34.94 5.45
C ALA A 300 -4.69 33.65 4.97
N VAL A 301 -5.68 33.14 5.71
CA VAL A 301 -6.44 31.94 5.30
C VAL A 301 -7.19 32.18 3.99
N ASP A 302 -7.82 33.33 3.82
CA ASP A 302 -8.59 33.66 2.63
C ASP A 302 -7.69 33.82 1.41
N GLU A 303 -6.55 34.49 1.55
CA GLU A 303 -5.57 34.67 0.48
C GLU A 303 -5.03 33.32 -0.02
N ILE A 304 -4.59 32.45 0.91
CA ILE A 304 -4.07 31.12 0.59
C ILE A 304 -5.19 30.24 -0.01
N THR A 305 -6.41 30.30 0.53
CA THR A 305 -7.53 29.50 0.03
C THR A 305 -7.95 29.91 -1.39
N SER A 306 -8.01 31.21 -1.66
CA SER A 306 -8.28 31.76 -2.99
C SER A 306 -7.21 31.32 -4.00
N ALA A 307 -5.93 31.40 -3.62
CA ALA A 307 -4.84 30.88 -4.43
C ALA A 307 -4.98 29.38 -4.73
N MET A 308 -5.32 28.56 -3.73
CA MET A 308 -5.56 27.13 -3.91
C MET A 308 -6.70 26.83 -4.88
N GLN A 309 -7.77 27.62 -4.85
CA GLN A 309 -8.93 27.46 -5.75
C GLN A 309 -8.60 27.79 -7.21
N SER A 310 -7.69 28.75 -7.44
CA SER A 310 -7.25 29.11 -8.80
C SER A 310 -6.51 27.99 -9.55
N GLY A 311 -6.04 26.96 -8.83
CA GLY A 311 -5.27 25.84 -9.41
C GLY A 311 -3.85 26.20 -9.85
N GLN A 312 -3.40 27.44 -9.62
CA GLN A 312 -2.06 27.89 -9.96
C GLN A 312 -1.11 27.80 -8.77
N TYR A 313 0.18 27.58 -9.04
CA TYR A 313 1.21 27.63 -8.02
C TYR A 313 1.40 29.07 -7.51
N ARG A 314 1.36 29.24 -6.19
CA ARG A 314 1.75 30.48 -5.50
C ARG A 314 2.55 30.17 -4.24
N GLY A 315 3.66 30.89 -4.06
CA GLY A 315 4.43 30.87 -2.81
C GLY A 315 3.94 31.97 -1.88
N HIS A 316 3.65 31.62 -0.62
CA HIS A 316 3.25 32.57 0.42
C HIS A 316 4.26 32.52 1.57
N LEU A 317 4.61 33.68 2.11
CA LEU A 317 5.41 33.79 3.34
C LEU A 317 4.48 34.22 4.48
N LEU A 318 4.16 33.29 5.38
CA LEU A 318 3.42 33.63 6.60
C LEU A 318 4.39 34.09 7.68
N PHE A 319 4.61 35.41 7.74
CA PHE A 319 5.48 36.01 8.76
C PHE A 319 4.71 36.28 10.06
N GLY A 320 5.30 35.90 11.18
CA GLY A 320 4.75 36.19 12.51
C GLY A 320 5.64 35.65 13.62
N VAL A 321 5.61 36.30 14.78
CA VAL A 321 6.36 35.83 15.98
C VAL A 321 5.80 34.51 16.51
N THR A 322 6.55 33.83 17.38
CA THR A 322 6.03 32.65 18.08
C THR A 322 4.74 32.99 18.83
N ALA A 323 3.82 32.04 18.93
CA ALA A 323 2.49 32.22 19.53
C ALA A 323 1.55 33.22 18.82
N SER A 324 1.90 33.77 17.65
CA SER A 324 0.98 34.58 16.83
C SER A 324 -0.15 33.78 16.15
N GLY A 325 -0.21 32.47 16.38
CA GLY A 325 -1.24 31.58 15.83
C GLY A 325 -0.98 31.08 14.39
N LYS A 326 0.27 31.10 13.91
CA LYS A 326 0.61 30.53 12.56
C LYS A 326 0.12 29.10 12.37
N THR A 327 0.24 28.26 13.41
CA THR A 327 -0.24 26.88 13.38
C THR A 327 -1.74 26.80 13.10
N GLU A 328 -2.53 27.72 13.64
CA GLU A 328 -3.98 27.77 13.40
C GLU A 328 -4.29 28.08 11.93
N VAL A 329 -3.54 29.02 11.33
CA VAL A 329 -3.63 29.34 9.89
C VAL A 329 -3.31 28.11 9.04
N TYR A 330 -2.25 27.35 9.39
CA TYR A 330 -1.92 26.11 8.68
C TYR A 330 -3.05 25.08 8.75
N LEU A 331 -3.60 24.83 9.95
CA LEU A 331 -4.68 23.88 10.15
C LEU A 331 -5.92 24.26 9.34
N ARG A 332 -6.28 25.54 9.29
CA ARG A 332 -7.41 26.05 8.49
C ARG A 332 -7.21 25.85 6.99
N CYS A 333 -6.01 26.15 6.49
CA CYS A 333 -5.69 25.93 5.07
C CYS A 333 -5.73 24.44 4.71
N ILE A 334 -5.25 23.57 5.61
CA ILE A 334 -5.30 22.12 5.43
C ILE A 334 -6.74 21.61 5.44
N GLU A 335 -7.57 22.06 6.39
CA GLU A 335 -9.01 21.74 6.43
C GLU A 335 -9.68 22.07 5.08
N ARG A 336 -9.45 23.29 4.56
CA ARG A 336 -10.00 23.71 3.25
C ARG A 336 -9.50 22.87 2.08
N ALA A 337 -8.22 22.46 2.09
CA ALA A 337 -7.68 21.58 1.06
C ALA A 337 -8.32 20.18 1.11
N LEU A 338 -8.52 19.63 2.31
CA LEU A 338 -9.18 18.33 2.52
C LEU A 338 -10.68 18.38 2.16
N GLU A 339 -11.38 19.45 2.51
CA GLU A 339 -12.78 19.69 2.12
C GLU A 339 -12.95 19.75 0.59
N ALA A 340 -11.94 20.25 -0.12
CA ALA A 340 -11.88 20.23 -1.58
C ALA A 340 -11.43 18.88 -2.18
N GLY A 341 -11.33 17.81 -1.37
CA GLY A 341 -10.92 16.47 -1.80
C GLY A 341 -9.44 16.33 -2.18
N ARG A 342 -8.58 17.27 -1.75
CA ARG A 342 -7.14 17.25 -2.01
C ARG A 342 -6.37 16.69 -0.81
N THR A 343 -5.08 16.50 -0.97
CA THR A 343 -4.15 16.10 0.10
C THR A 343 -3.25 17.27 0.50
N SER A 344 -2.70 17.24 1.72
CA SER A 344 -1.71 18.21 2.19
C SER A 344 -0.42 17.54 2.67
N LEU A 345 0.72 18.20 2.45
CA LEU A 345 2.04 17.80 2.94
C LEU A 345 2.57 18.90 3.86
N VAL A 346 2.88 18.53 5.10
CA VAL A 346 3.47 19.44 6.09
C VAL A 346 4.87 18.95 6.41
N LEU A 347 5.87 19.76 6.09
CA LEU A 347 7.27 19.48 6.38
C LEU A 347 7.67 20.24 7.64
N LEU A 348 8.22 19.52 8.61
CA LEU A 348 8.74 20.06 9.87
C LEU A 348 10.23 19.74 9.97
N PRO A 349 11.03 20.57 10.66
CA PRO A 349 12.38 20.18 11.05
C PRO A 349 12.37 18.84 11.81
N GLU A 350 13.41 18.03 11.63
CA GLU A 350 13.53 16.70 12.25
C GLU A 350 13.25 16.72 13.77
N ILE A 351 13.88 17.66 14.47
CA ILE A 351 13.72 17.87 15.92
C ILE A 351 12.33 18.41 16.33
N ALA A 352 11.55 18.92 15.39
CA ALA A 352 10.25 19.54 15.65
C ALA A 352 9.09 18.54 15.61
N LEU A 353 9.34 17.29 15.19
CA LEU A 353 8.35 16.21 15.15
C LEU A 353 8.11 15.63 16.55
N THR A 354 7.80 16.53 17.48
CA THR A 354 7.47 16.20 18.87
C THR A 354 6.05 15.64 18.95
N THR A 355 5.81 14.82 19.98
CA THR A 355 4.46 14.30 20.30
C THR A 355 3.42 15.40 20.41
N GLN A 356 3.82 16.60 20.86
CA GLN A 356 2.92 17.74 21.01
C GLN A 356 2.40 18.26 19.66
N VAL A 357 3.28 18.49 18.68
CA VAL A 357 2.86 18.95 17.35
C VAL A 357 2.01 17.88 16.67
N MET A 358 2.43 16.62 16.73
CA MET A 358 1.64 15.51 16.18
C MET A 358 0.24 15.42 16.79
N ASN A 359 0.13 15.61 18.12
CA ASN A 359 -1.16 15.59 18.81
C ASN A 359 -2.08 16.73 18.36
N ILE A 360 -1.55 17.93 18.08
CA ILE A 360 -2.34 19.05 17.56
C ILE A 360 -2.92 18.72 16.17
N PHE A 361 -2.10 18.18 15.27
CA PHE A 361 -2.57 17.81 13.94
C PHE A 361 -3.59 16.67 13.98
N LYS A 362 -3.33 15.63 14.79
CA LYS A 362 -4.24 14.48 14.93
C LYS A 362 -5.53 14.81 15.67
N SER A 363 -5.50 15.67 16.69
CA SER A 363 -6.74 16.08 17.38
C SER A 363 -7.67 16.86 16.45
N ARG A 364 -7.09 17.67 15.55
CA ARG A 364 -7.81 18.50 14.60
C ARG A 364 -8.30 17.75 13.36
N LEU A 365 -7.43 16.94 12.76
CA LEU A 365 -7.65 16.31 11.46
C LEU A 365 -7.99 14.81 11.57
N GLY A 366 -7.95 14.25 12.78
CA GLY A 366 -8.29 12.86 13.06
C GLY A 366 -7.37 11.85 12.37
N ASP A 367 -7.97 10.77 11.89
CA ASP A 367 -7.29 9.63 11.28
C ASP A 367 -6.77 9.92 9.86
N ALA A 368 -7.03 11.10 9.31
CA ALA A 368 -6.54 11.53 8.00
C ALA A 368 -5.03 11.85 7.99
N VAL A 369 -4.37 11.87 9.16
CA VAL A 369 -2.96 12.24 9.30
C VAL A 369 -2.07 11.00 9.31
N ALA A 370 -1.22 10.87 8.27
CA ALA A 370 -0.06 9.99 8.29
C ALA A 370 1.18 10.74 8.79
N VAL A 371 1.97 10.10 9.64
CA VAL A 371 3.25 10.66 10.14
C VAL A 371 4.39 9.79 9.62
N LEU A 372 5.38 10.44 9.00
CA LEU A 372 6.62 9.84 8.53
C LEU A 372 7.75 10.42 9.38
N HIS A 373 8.41 9.58 10.19
CA HIS A 373 9.51 9.95 11.06
C HIS A 373 10.61 8.88 11.05
#